data_AF-A0A2R6CH54-F1
#
_entry.id   AF-A0A2R6CH54-F1
#
_cell.length_a   1.000
_cell.length_b   1.000
_cell.length_c   1.000
_cell.angle_alpha   90.00
_cell.angle_beta   90.00
_cell.angle_gamma   90.00
#
_symmetry.space_group_name_H-M   'P 1'
#
loop_
_entity.id
_entity.type
_entity.pdbx_description
1 polymer ?
#
loop_
_entity_poly.entity_id
_entity_poly.type
_entity_poly.pdbx_seq_one_letter_code
_entity_poly.pdbx_strand_id
1 'polypeptide(L)'
;MTLFRGAADDKPLEAWLEEDVWPVEAELDAEDVRIGAELGIAEMIRSGTTAFADMYFEMPAVVRAVREAGLRARLGRGCLSVGTDEAAARQDFEESLAFAREYDGAADGRITTMFAPHSLTTVDEQFLREYLPQAREAGIPVHFHANETKGEVEPIIEKRDTRPLAYADELGLLENAHIAHGVHVDETEMKLLAARETPVAHCPASNMKLASGMAPVAELRAAGVPVALGTDGAGSNNDLDMFDEMRDAAMVGKLAAEDASAVPAGAVVEMATAGGATALGIDSGRIAPGANADLAVLDLDAVHLTPRHDLVSHLAYAARGSDVRHTVCDGQVLMRDRELTTIDEAAVRERANERARALFD
;
A
#
# COMPACT_ATOMS: atom_id res chain seq x y z
N MET A 1 7.17 4.39 6.49
CA MET A 1 6.94 5.06 7.80
C MET A 1 6.97 4.14 9.05
N THR A 2 7.66 2.99 9.07
CA THR A 2 7.59 2.08 10.25
C THR A 2 8.14 2.68 11.55
N LEU A 3 9.15 3.55 11.47
CA LEU A 3 9.73 4.24 12.63
C LEU A 3 8.80 5.28 13.26
N PHE A 4 7.73 5.67 12.56
CA PHE A 4 6.75 6.68 13.01
C PHE A 4 5.61 6.06 13.82
N ARG A 5 5.68 4.76 14.11
CA ARG A 5 4.61 4.01 14.77
C ARG A 5 4.21 4.63 16.10
N GLY A 6 2.99 5.20 16.14
CA GLY A 6 2.44 5.85 17.33
C GLY A 6 3.15 7.14 17.73
N ALA A 7 3.88 7.78 16.82
CA ALA A 7 4.61 9.01 17.13
C ALA A 7 3.70 10.26 17.19
N ALA A 8 2.67 10.31 16.34
CA ALA A 8 1.73 11.43 16.25
C ALA A 8 0.32 10.91 15.93
N ASP A 9 -0.46 10.57 16.96
CA ASP A 9 -1.84 10.10 16.82
C ASP A 9 -2.85 11.23 17.08
N ASP A 10 -4.13 11.00 16.73
CA ASP A 10 -5.27 11.84 17.07
C ASP A 10 -5.26 13.27 16.49
N LYS A 11 -4.79 13.42 15.24
CA LYS A 11 -4.82 14.68 14.47
C LYS A 11 -5.48 14.52 13.09
N PRO A 12 -6.08 15.60 12.53
CA PRO A 12 -6.50 15.63 11.12
C PRO A 12 -5.32 15.44 10.16
N LEU A 13 -5.55 14.83 8.98
CA LEU A 13 -4.52 14.48 7.98
C LEU A 13 -3.56 15.64 7.66
N GLU A 14 -4.08 16.82 7.30
CA GLU A 14 -3.25 17.98 6.93
C GLU A 14 -2.31 18.40 8.07
N ALA A 15 -2.84 18.51 9.29
CA ALA A 15 -2.06 18.87 10.46
C ALA A 15 -1.04 17.78 10.85
N TRP A 16 -1.43 16.50 10.73
CA TRP A 16 -0.54 15.37 10.97
C TRP A 16 0.66 15.36 10.01
N LEU A 17 0.41 15.59 8.72
CA LEU A 17 1.44 15.66 7.69
C LEU A 17 2.38 16.86 7.91
N GLU A 18 1.82 18.06 8.02
CA GLU A 18 2.60 19.31 8.06
C GLU A 18 3.36 19.52 9.37
N GLU A 19 2.76 19.17 10.52
CA GLU A 19 3.34 19.47 11.83
C GLU A 19 4.23 18.35 12.37
N ASP A 20 3.96 17.09 12.04
CA ASP A 20 4.62 15.95 12.68
C ASP A 20 5.39 15.06 11.70
N VAL A 21 4.80 14.70 10.56
CA VAL A 21 5.40 13.72 9.63
C VAL A 21 6.48 14.35 8.77
N TRP A 22 6.14 15.33 7.93
CA TRP A 22 7.08 15.93 6.97
C TRP A 22 8.33 16.53 7.63
N PRO A 23 8.26 17.20 8.80
CA PRO A 23 9.45 17.69 9.47
C PRO A 23 10.44 16.59 9.85
N VAL A 24 9.95 15.42 10.29
CA VAL A 24 10.82 14.29 10.66
C VAL A 24 11.29 13.53 9.42
N GLU A 25 10.45 13.39 8.40
CA GLU A 25 10.84 12.76 7.14
C GLU A 25 11.97 13.51 6.42
N ALA A 26 12.00 14.84 6.54
CA ALA A 26 13.06 15.67 5.98
C ALA A 26 14.45 15.39 6.59
N GLU A 27 14.51 14.78 7.78
CA GLU A 27 15.75 14.44 8.49
C GLU A 27 16.14 12.97 8.35
N LEU A 28 15.31 12.13 7.71
CA LEU A 28 15.61 10.72 7.50
C LEU A 28 16.84 10.53 6.62
N ASP A 29 17.75 9.65 7.04
CA ASP A 29 18.80 9.14 6.18
C ASP A 29 18.46 7.77 5.57
N ALA A 30 19.27 7.33 4.61
CA ALA A 30 19.08 6.03 3.95
C ALA A 30 19.16 4.83 4.92
N GLU A 31 19.88 4.97 6.04
CA GLU A 31 20.00 3.92 7.05
C GLU A 31 18.75 3.85 7.94
N ASP A 32 18.14 4.99 8.27
CA ASP A 32 16.85 5.07 8.96
C ASP A 32 15.75 4.41 8.11
N VAL A 33 15.70 4.74 6.81
CA VAL A 33 14.76 4.11 5.87
C VAL A 33 15.01 2.61 5.76
N ARG A 34 16.28 2.19 5.67
CA ARG A 34 16.64 0.75 5.62
C ARG A 34 16.14 0.01 6.86
N ILE A 35 16.42 0.54 8.06
CA ILE A 35 16.02 -0.08 9.33
C ILE A 35 14.49 -0.09 9.49
N GLY A 36 13.82 0.99 9.11
CA GLY A 36 12.36 1.05 9.09
C GLY A 36 11.75 0.01 8.14
N ALA A 37 12.32 -0.16 6.94
CA ALA A 37 11.90 -1.17 5.98
C ALA A 37 12.15 -2.59 6.50
N GLU A 38 13.33 -2.87 7.09
CA GLU A 38 13.62 -4.17 7.71
C GLU A 38 12.60 -4.53 8.81
N LEU A 39 12.26 -3.56 9.67
CA LEU A 39 11.27 -3.76 10.73
C LEU A 39 9.88 -4.05 10.15
N GLY A 40 9.45 -3.26 9.16
CA GLY A 40 8.15 -3.45 8.52
C GLY A 40 8.07 -4.78 7.77
N ILE A 41 9.13 -5.18 7.08
CA ILE A 41 9.23 -6.46 6.39
C ILE A 41 9.20 -7.63 7.40
N ALA A 42 9.89 -7.52 8.54
CA ALA A 42 9.84 -8.54 9.57
C ALA A 42 8.41 -8.75 10.11
N GLU A 43 7.68 -7.65 10.34
CA GLU A 43 6.27 -7.68 10.74
C GLU A 43 5.38 -8.31 9.66
N MET A 44 5.51 -7.88 8.41
CA MET A 44 4.80 -8.45 7.26
C MET A 44 5.04 -9.95 7.11
N ILE A 45 6.28 -10.42 7.25
CA ILE A 45 6.60 -11.85 7.20
C ILE A 45 5.93 -12.58 8.37
N ARG A 46 5.93 -11.99 9.58
CA ARG A 46 5.26 -12.57 10.76
C ARG A 46 3.74 -12.69 10.57
N SER A 47 3.11 -11.73 9.90
CA SER A 47 1.67 -11.72 9.62
C SER A 47 1.28 -12.44 8.32
N GLY A 48 2.24 -13.02 7.58
CA GLY A 48 1.98 -13.85 6.40
C GLY A 48 1.89 -13.10 5.07
N THR A 49 2.22 -11.80 5.05
CA THR A 49 2.35 -11.03 3.80
C THR A 49 3.55 -11.52 3.00
N THR A 50 3.34 -11.78 1.71
CA THR A 50 4.38 -12.27 0.78
C THR A 50 4.74 -11.27 -0.32
N ALA A 51 3.87 -10.28 -0.55
CA ALA A 51 4.08 -9.22 -1.53
C ALA A 51 3.48 -7.91 -1.02
N PHE A 52 4.14 -6.78 -1.30
CA PHE A 52 3.67 -5.45 -0.94
C PHE A 52 3.99 -4.42 -2.03
N ALA A 53 3.28 -3.29 -2.03
CA ALA A 53 3.70 -2.07 -2.72
C ALA A 53 4.26 -1.09 -1.70
N ASP A 54 5.26 -0.31 -2.10
CA ASP A 54 5.81 0.75 -1.25
C ASP A 54 6.12 1.99 -2.07
N MET A 55 5.71 3.13 -1.53
CA MET A 55 5.99 4.45 -2.06
C MET A 55 6.63 5.29 -0.96
N TYR A 56 7.94 5.48 -1.05
CA TYR A 56 8.67 6.20 -0.01
C TYR A 56 9.92 6.90 -0.56
N PHE A 57 10.73 7.44 0.34
CA PHE A 57 12.03 8.05 0.06
C PHE A 57 13.16 7.02 0.19
N GLU A 58 14.37 7.37 -0.26
CA GLU A 58 15.58 6.53 -0.15
C GLU A 58 15.37 5.06 -0.60
N MET A 59 14.56 4.85 -1.65
CA MET A 59 14.15 3.51 -2.07
C MET A 59 15.27 2.53 -2.44
N PRO A 60 16.49 2.93 -2.85
CA PRO A 60 17.62 2.00 -2.93
C PRO A 60 17.94 1.28 -1.60
N ALA A 61 17.62 1.88 -0.45
CA ALA A 61 17.71 1.23 0.86
C ALA A 61 16.62 0.16 1.04
N VAL A 62 15.38 0.47 0.65
CA VAL A 62 14.25 -0.48 0.68
C VAL A 62 14.50 -1.67 -0.25
N VAL A 63 15.06 -1.44 -1.45
CA VAL A 63 15.48 -2.52 -2.38
C VAL A 63 16.42 -3.51 -1.70
N ARG A 64 17.40 -3.01 -0.91
CA ARG A 64 18.34 -3.89 -0.20
C ARG A 64 17.62 -4.71 0.85
N ALA A 65 16.77 -4.08 1.67
CA ALA A 65 15.99 -4.76 2.70
C ALA A 65 15.10 -5.87 2.11
N VAL A 66 14.38 -5.59 1.01
CA VAL A 66 13.54 -6.59 0.32
C VAL A 66 14.38 -7.74 -0.25
N ARG A 67 15.52 -7.42 -0.88
CA ARG A 67 16.42 -8.44 -1.46
C ARG A 67 16.95 -9.39 -0.39
N GLU A 68 17.35 -8.88 0.76
CA GLU A 68 17.90 -9.65 1.87
C GLU A 68 16.81 -10.47 2.59
N ALA A 69 15.63 -9.89 2.78
CA ALA A 69 14.51 -10.54 3.46
C ALA A 69 13.83 -11.64 2.62
N GLY A 70 13.77 -11.46 1.29
CA GLY A 70 13.20 -12.44 0.35
C GLY A 70 11.73 -12.25 -0.01
N LEU A 71 11.09 -11.14 0.39
CA LEU A 71 9.75 -10.79 -0.06
C LEU A 71 9.72 -10.36 -1.53
N ARG A 72 8.51 -10.34 -2.09
CA ARG A 72 8.20 -9.66 -3.35
C ARG A 72 7.76 -8.22 -3.08
N ALA A 73 8.12 -7.30 -3.96
CA ALA A 73 7.69 -5.91 -3.80
C ALA A 73 7.50 -5.19 -5.14
N ARG A 74 6.56 -4.23 -5.16
CA ARG A 74 6.48 -3.19 -6.19
C ARG A 74 6.88 -1.86 -5.57
N LEU A 75 8.03 -1.33 -5.97
CA LEU A 75 8.65 -0.19 -5.31
C LEU A 75 8.59 1.06 -6.18
N GLY A 76 8.20 2.19 -5.59
CA GLY A 76 8.24 3.50 -6.23
C GLY A 76 8.92 4.51 -5.33
N ARG A 77 9.84 5.30 -5.88
CA ARG A 77 10.36 6.47 -5.15
C ARG A 77 9.33 7.59 -5.33
N GLY A 78 8.75 8.04 -4.22
CA GLY A 78 7.77 9.13 -4.24
C GLY A 78 8.34 10.38 -4.88
N CYS A 79 7.52 11.14 -5.60
CA CYS A 79 7.88 12.47 -6.07
C CYS A 79 6.79 13.54 -5.85
N LEU A 80 7.24 14.76 -5.54
CA LEU A 80 6.45 15.91 -5.15
C LEU A 80 6.89 17.16 -5.94
N SER A 81 6.01 18.15 -6.06
CA SER A 81 6.39 19.46 -6.66
C SER A 81 5.74 20.67 -6.01
N VAL A 82 4.62 20.50 -5.31
CA VAL A 82 4.03 21.59 -4.53
C VAL A 82 4.91 21.87 -3.31
N GLY A 83 5.18 23.16 -3.05
CA GLY A 83 6.00 23.59 -1.91
C GLY A 83 7.52 23.55 -2.15
N THR A 84 7.97 23.13 -3.33
CA THR A 84 9.39 23.10 -3.72
C THR A 84 9.66 24.00 -4.93
N ASP A 85 10.93 24.36 -5.17
CA ASP A 85 11.29 25.08 -6.39
C ASP A 85 11.31 24.15 -7.61
N GLU A 86 11.15 24.73 -8.81
CA GLU A 86 11.01 23.96 -10.05
C GLU A 86 12.21 23.05 -10.35
N ALA A 87 13.43 23.46 -10.00
CA ALA A 87 14.62 22.65 -10.27
C ALA A 87 14.67 21.43 -9.33
N ALA A 88 14.34 21.62 -8.05
CA ALA A 88 14.22 20.54 -7.09
C ALA A 88 13.11 19.55 -7.47
N ALA A 89 11.91 20.05 -7.80
CA ALA A 89 10.79 19.22 -8.27
C ALA A 89 11.16 18.42 -9.52
N ARG A 90 11.83 19.05 -10.50
CA ARG A 90 12.31 18.36 -11.70
C ARG A 90 13.28 17.23 -11.38
N GLN A 91 14.26 17.49 -10.50
CA GLN A 91 15.20 16.48 -10.05
C GLN A 91 14.47 15.32 -9.36
N ASP A 92 13.48 15.61 -8.51
CA ASP A 92 12.70 14.59 -7.78
C ASP A 92 11.95 13.65 -8.73
N PHE A 93 11.37 14.20 -9.81
CA PHE A 93 10.71 13.42 -10.86
C PHE A 93 11.70 12.61 -11.72
N GLU A 94 12.87 13.17 -12.05
CA GLU A 94 13.94 12.46 -12.75
C GLU A 94 14.45 11.28 -11.92
N GLU A 95 14.67 11.48 -10.62
CA GLU A 95 15.11 10.44 -9.70
C GLU A 95 14.06 9.34 -9.52
N SER A 96 12.78 9.70 -9.40
CA SER A 96 11.69 8.72 -9.32
C SER A 96 11.63 7.81 -10.54
N LEU A 97 11.70 8.39 -11.75
CA LEU A 97 11.69 7.63 -12.99
C LEU A 97 13.00 6.85 -13.22
N ALA A 98 14.15 7.42 -12.86
CA ALA A 98 15.44 6.74 -12.93
C ALA A 98 15.49 5.52 -12.00
N PHE A 99 15.00 5.66 -10.76
CA PHE A 99 14.87 4.56 -9.81
C PHE A 99 14.04 3.42 -10.41
N ALA A 100 12.87 3.73 -10.97
CA ALA A 100 12.00 2.72 -11.56
C ALA A 100 12.73 1.98 -12.71
N ARG A 101 13.44 2.70 -13.58
CA ARG A 101 14.22 2.09 -14.67
C ARG A 101 15.38 1.23 -14.19
N GLU A 102 16.07 1.64 -13.14
CA GLU A 102 17.28 0.97 -12.64
C GLU A 102 16.96 -0.32 -11.90
N TYR A 103 15.91 -0.32 -11.07
CA TYR A 103 15.64 -1.41 -10.13
C TYR A 103 14.56 -2.39 -10.58
N ASP A 104 13.93 -2.17 -11.74
CA ASP A 104 12.97 -3.13 -12.28
C ASP A 104 13.61 -4.50 -12.56
N GLY A 105 12.97 -5.57 -12.09
CA GLY A 105 13.49 -6.93 -12.19
C GLY A 105 14.59 -7.29 -11.18
N ALA A 106 14.88 -6.42 -10.21
CA ALA A 106 15.84 -6.71 -9.15
C ALA A 106 15.40 -7.93 -8.29
N ALA A 107 16.38 -8.52 -7.58
CA ALA A 107 16.18 -9.71 -6.74
C ALA A 107 15.51 -10.87 -7.51
N ASP A 108 16.09 -11.21 -8.68
CA ASP A 108 15.61 -12.28 -9.56
C ASP A 108 14.14 -12.10 -9.99
N GLY A 109 13.70 -10.85 -10.19
CA GLY A 109 12.32 -10.51 -10.58
C GLY A 109 11.32 -10.43 -9.42
N ARG A 110 11.74 -10.60 -8.16
CA ARG A 110 10.86 -10.36 -7.00
C ARG A 110 10.60 -8.87 -6.75
N ILE A 111 11.48 -7.99 -7.22
CA ILE A 111 11.29 -6.54 -7.15
C ILE A 111 10.91 -6.05 -8.55
N THR A 112 9.70 -5.51 -8.66
CA THR A 112 9.27 -4.68 -9.79
C THR A 112 9.17 -3.24 -9.31
N THR A 113 9.07 -2.30 -10.24
CA THR A 113 9.00 -0.88 -9.88
C THR A 113 7.78 -0.17 -10.43
N MET A 114 7.60 1.06 -10.00
CA MET A 114 6.57 1.99 -10.45
C MET A 114 7.05 3.44 -10.39
N PHE A 115 6.46 4.27 -11.23
CA PHE A 115 6.55 5.71 -11.13
C PHE A 115 5.51 6.20 -10.12
N ALA A 116 5.91 7.05 -9.18
CA ALA A 116 5.09 7.30 -7.99
C ALA A 116 4.92 8.79 -7.65
N PRO A 117 4.22 9.57 -8.50
CA PRO A 117 3.79 10.91 -8.12
C PRO A 117 2.82 10.82 -6.95
N HIS A 118 3.02 11.63 -5.90
CA HIS A 118 2.29 11.44 -4.64
C HIS A 118 0.76 11.53 -4.80
N SER A 119 0.24 12.64 -5.35
CA SER A 119 -1.20 12.87 -5.54
C SER A 119 -1.45 14.02 -6.53
N LEU A 120 -2.71 14.24 -6.92
CA LEU A 120 -3.10 15.41 -7.75
C LEU A 120 -3.06 16.76 -7.01
N THR A 121 -2.96 16.76 -5.68
CA THR A 121 -2.93 17.98 -4.86
C THR A 121 -1.53 18.41 -4.48
N THR A 122 -0.57 17.48 -4.53
CA THR A 122 0.85 17.72 -4.18
C THR A 122 1.79 17.72 -5.39
N VAL A 123 1.24 17.51 -6.59
CA VAL A 123 1.97 17.50 -7.86
C VAL A 123 1.37 18.49 -8.85
N ASP A 124 2.19 19.38 -9.40
CA ASP A 124 1.83 20.28 -10.48
C ASP A 124 1.65 19.54 -11.81
N GLU A 125 0.62 19.94 -12.55
CA GLU A 125 0.24 19.37 -13.85
C GLU A 125 1.39 19.31 -14.86
N GLN A 126 2.30 20.29 -14.84
CA GLN A 126 3.43 20.36 -15.78
C GLN A 126 4.34 19.14 -15.69
N PHE A 127 4.60 18.65 -14.47
CA PHE A 127 5.46 17.49 -14.26
C PHE A 127 4.75 16.21 -14.69
N LEU A 128 3.45 16.08 -14.43
CA LEU A 128 2.66 14.95 -14.92
C LEU A 128 2.68 14.88 -16.46
N ARG A 129 2.44 16.00 -17.14
CA ARG A 129 2.48 16.06 -18.61
C ARG A 129 3.86 15.75 -19.20
N GLU A 130 4.93 16.04 -18.45
CA GLU A 130 6.29 15.80 -18.91
C GLU A 130 6.76 14.35 -18.66
N TYR A 131 6.47 13.77 -17.50
CA TYR A 131 7.06 12.49 -17.09
C TYR A 131 6.15 11.27 -17.34
N LEU A 132 4.82 11.42 -17.37
CA LEU A 132 3.92 10.28 -17.66
C LEU A 132 4.14 9.68 -19.06
N PRO A 133 4.34 10.47 -20.14
CA PRO A 133 4.69 9.88 -21.44
C PRO A 133 5.96 9.04 -21.38
N GLN A 134 6.94 9.45 -20.56
CA GLN A 134 8.22 8.75 -20.43
C GLN A 134 8.10 7.45 -19.62
N ALA A 135 7.28 7.44 -18.55
CA ALA A 135 6.95 6.23 -17.81
C ALA A 135 6.23 5.22 -18.71
N ARG A 136 5.26 5.70 -19.49
CA ARG A 136 4.49 4.90 -20.45
C ARG A 136 5.35 4.30 -21.55
N GLU A 137 6.25 5.10 -22.15
CA GLU A 137 7.19 4.61 -23.17
C GLU A 137 8.11 3.51 -22.60
N ALA A 138 8.47 3.62 -21.33
CA ALA A 138 9.27 2.61 -20.62
C ALA A 138 8.45 1.40 -20.12
N GLY A 139 7.12 1.39 -20.29
CA GLY A 139 6.24 0.36 -19.75
C GLY A 139 6.13 0.36 -18.22
N ILE A 140 6.54 1.46 -17.58
CA ILE A 140 6.55 1.60 -16.12
C ILE A 140 5.12 1.97 -15.67
N PRO A 141 4.54 1.21 -14.72
CA PRO A 141 3.22 1.51 -14.16
C PRO A 141 3.26 2.77 -13.29
N VAL A 142 2.08 3.27 -12.91
CA VAL A 142 1.94 4.41 -11.99
C VAL A 142 1.24 4.01 -10.69
N HIS A 143 1.67 4.63 -9.59
CA HIS A 143 0.96 4.60 -8.31
C HIS A 143 0.82 6.00 -7.74
N PHE A 144 -0.35 6.33 -7.20
CA PHE A 144 -0.61 7.60 -6.53
C PHE A 144 -1.80 7.52 -5.56
N HIS A 145 -1.86 8.46 -4.62
CA HIS A 145 -2.99 8.66 -3.72
C HIS A 145 -4.12 9.38 -4.46
N ALA A 146 -5.35 8.90 -4.34
CA ALA A 146 -6.48 9.50 -5.03
C ALA A 146 -7.79 9.41 -4.25
N ASN A 147 -8.51 10.54 -4.23
CA ASN A 147 -9.83 10.70 -3.63
C ASN A 147 -9.86 10.20 -2.17
N GLU A 148 -8.80 10.45 -1.40
CA GLU A 148 -8.70 10.02 -0.02
C GLU A 148 -9.62 10.86 0.87
N THR A 149 -9.58 12.19 0.70
CA THR A 149 -10.38 13.12 1.49
C THR A 149 -11.24 14.03 0.63
N LYS A 150 -12.29 14.61 1.22
CA LYS A 150 -13.06 15.68 0.55
C LYS A 150 -12.21 16.92 0.27
N GLY A 151 -11.21 17.18 1.13
CA GLY A 151 -10.24 18.26 0.96
C GLY A 151 -9.39 18.12 -0.30
N GLU A 152 -9.23 16.90 -0.83
CA GLU A 152 -8.59 16.68 -2.13
C GLU A 152 -9.58 16.82 -3.30
N VAL A 153 -10.80 16.31 -3.12
CA VAL A 153 -11.79 16.23 -4.20
C VAL A 153 -12.42 17.57 -4.52
N GLU A 154 -12.90 18.30 -3.50
CA GLU A 154 -13.70 19.51 -3.68
C GLU A 154 -12.91 20.63 -4.40
N PRO A 155 -11.64 20.94 -4.05
CA PRO A 155 -10.88 21.98 -4.74
C PRO A 155 -10.63 21.69 -6.22
N ILE A 156 -10.48 20.41 -6.61
CA ILE A 156 -10.31 20.04 -8.02
C ILE A 156 -11.61 20.29 -8.79
N ILE A 157 -12.76 19.92 -8.22
CA ILE A 157 -14.07 20.17 -8.82
C ILE A 157 -14.30 21.67 -8.96
N GLU A 158 -14.05 22.47 -7.92
CA GLU A 158 -14.23 23.92 -7.95
C GLU A 158 -13.33 24.60 -8.99
N LYS A 159 -12.07 24.17 -9.11
CA LYS A 159 -11.09 24.78 -10.02
C LYS A 159 -11.29 24.36 -11.47
N ARG A 160 -11.76 23.14 -11.73
CA ARG A 160 -11.74 22.54 -13.07
C ARG A 160 -13.10 22.10 -13.62
N ASP A 161 -14.16 22.15 -12.82
CA ASP A 161 -15.49 21.62 -13.17
C ASP A 161 -15.44 20.14 -13.61
N THR A 162 -14.51 19.37 -13.03
CA THR A 162 -14.33 17.94 -13.29
C THR A 162 -13.89 17.22 -12.02
N ARG A 163 -14.18 15.92 -11.93
CA ARG A 163 -13.78 15.09 -10.78
C ARG A 163 -12.32 14.65 -10.87
N PRO A 164 -11.65 14.36 -9.74
CA PRO A 164 -10.22 14.09 -9.75
C PRO A 164 -9.80 12.92 -10.63
N LEU A 165 -10.53 11.80 -10.65
CA LEU A 165 -10.15 10.65 -11.48
C LEU A 165 -10.43 10.89 -12.97
N ALA A 166 -11.43 11.70 -13.31
CA ALA A 166 -11.63 12.15 -14.69
C ALA A 166 -10.49 13.08 -15.15
N TYR A 167 -10.02 13.96 -14.26
CA TYR A 167 -8.84 14.78 -14.50
C TYR A 167 -7.56 13.93 -14.64
N ALA A 168 -7.38 12.94 -13.75
CA ALA A 168 -6.28 11.99 -13.82
C ALA A 168 -6.24 11.25 -15.17
N ASP A 169 -7.39 10.82 -15.69
CA ASP A 169 -7.51 10.17 -16.99
C ASP A 169 -7.11 11.09 -18.15
N GLU A 170 -7.51 12.37 -18.11
CA GLU A 170 -7.11 13.37 -19.12
C GLU A 170 -5.58 13.54 -19.19
N LEU A 171 -4.91 13.47 -18.04
CA LEU A 171 -3.45 13.51 -17.95
C LEU A 171 -2.80 12.18 -18.36
N GLY A 172 -3.58 11.11 -18.50
CA GLY A 172 -3.10 9.76 -18.78
C GLY A 172 -2.53 9.05 -17.55
N LEU A 173 -2.89 9.49 -16.34
CA LEU A 173 -2.42 8.97 -15.06
C LEU A 173 -3.05 7.63 -14.69
N LEU A 174 -4.22 7.30 -15.26
CA LEU A 174 -4.91 6.02 -15.05
C LEU A 174 -4.49 4.92 -16.05
N GLU A 175 -3.62 5.24 -17.01
CA GLU A 175 -3.10 4.26 -17.97
C GLU A 175 -2.01 3.41 -17.29
N ASN A 176 -2.29 2.12 -17.06
CA ASN A 176 -1.37 1.19 -16.36
C ASN A 176 -1.03 1.67 -14.93
N ALA A 177 -2.07 1.92 -14.14
CA ALA A 177 -1.92 2.46 -12.79
C ALA A 177 -2.72 1.67 -11.76
N HIS A 178 -2.39 1.88 -10.49
CA HIS A 178 -3.25 1.56 -9.34
C HIS A 178 -3.24 2.74 -8.37
N ILE A 179 -4.35 2.95 -7.67
CA ILE A 179 -4.51 4.08 -6.74
C ILE A 179 -4.65 3.60 -5.30
N ALA A 180 -4.18 4.40 -4.35
CA ALA A 180 -4.49 4.21 -2.94
C ALA A 180 -5.78 4.96 -2.54
N HIS A 181 -6.46 4.44 -1.52
CA HIS A 181 -7.66 4.99 -0.87
C HIS A 181 -8.96 4.85 -1.67
N GLY A 182 -9.23 5.73 -2.64
CA GLY A 182 -10.49 5.72 -3.41
C GLY A 182 -11.75 5.90 -2.55
N VAL A 183 -11.67 6.74 -1.52
CA VAL A 183 -12.76 6.90 -0.53
C VAL A 183 -13.93 7.70 -1.11
N HIS A 184 -13.64 8.81 -1.79
CA HIS A 184 -14.65 9.74 -2.29
C HIS A 184 -14.80 9.64 -3.81
N VAL A 185 -15.17 8.46 -4.28
CA VAL A 185 -15.46 8.21 -5.70
C VAL A 185 -16.98 8.25 -5.97
N ASP A 186 -17.37 8.73 -7.15
CA ASP A 186 -18.76 8.68 -7.61
C ASP A 186 -19.00 7.60 -8.68
N GLU A 187 -20.25 7.44 -9.12
CA GLU A 187 -20.61 6.45 -10.14
C GLU A 187 -19.86 6.64 -11.47
N THR A 188 -19.53 7.88 -11.84
CA THR A 188 -18.81 8.17 -13.08
C THR A 188 -17.35 7.76 -12.98
N GLU A 189 -16.71 8.03 -11.84
CA GLU A 189 -15.34 7.62 -11.54
C GLU A 189 -15.23 6.10 -11.39
N MET A 190 -16.20 5.43 -10.76
CA MET A 190 -16.23 3.97 -10.66
C MET A 190 -16.31 3.31 -12.04
N LYS A 191 -17.15 3.83 -12.95
CA LYS A 191 -17.22 3.34 -14.34
C LYS A 191 -15.92 3.56 -15.09
N LEU A 192 -15.27 4.71 -14.87
CA LEU A 192 -13.98 5.03 -15.47
C LEU A 192 -12.89 4.07 -15.00
N LEU A 193 -12.76 3.86 -13.68
CA LEU A 193 -11.81 2.91 -13.10
C LEU A 193 -12.03 1.49 -13.64
N ALA A 194 -13.29 1.05 -13.74
CA ALA A 194 -13.63 -0.26 -14.31
C ALA A 194 -13.25 -0.36 -15.79
N ALA A 195 -13.52 0.68 -16.58
CA ALA A 195 -13.16 0.72 -18.00
C ALA A 195 -11.64 0.74 -18.24
N ARG A 196 -10.87 1.29 -17.31
CA ARG A 196 -9.41 1.31 -17.33
C ARG A 196 -8.77 0.09 -16.66
N GLU A 197 -9.58 -0.75 -16.01
CA GLU A 197 -9.13 -1.84 -15.15
C GLU A 197 -8.14 -1.35 -14.07
N THR A 198 -8.26 -0.09 -13.64
CA THR A 198 -7.38 0.55 -12.65
C THR A 198 -7.71 0.03 -11.25
N PRO A 199 -6.79 -0.67 -10.57
CA PRO A 199 -7.06 -1.21 -9.25
C PRO A 199 -7.10 -0.13 -8.16
N VAL A 200 -7.97 -0.31 -7.17
CA VAL A 200 -8.05 0.51 -5.97
C VAL A 200 -7.51 -0.28 -4.78
N ALA A 201 -6.43 0.18 -4.16
CA ALA A 201 -5.93 -0.32 -2.89
C ALA A 201 -6.68 0.37 -1.75
N HIS A 202 -7.66 -0.33 -1.18
CA HIS A 202 -8.43 0.16 -0.05
C HIS A 202 -7.64 -0.01 1.26
N CYS A 203 -7.42 1.10 1.97
CA CYS A 203 -6.72 1.14 3.26
C CYS A 203 -7.69 1.46 4.42
N PRO A 204 -8.57 0.53 4.84
CA PRO A 204 -9.65 0.82 5.77
C PRO A 204 -9.18 1.36 7.12
N ALA A 205 -8.14 0.78 7.74
CA ALA A 205 -7.68 1.23 9.05
C ALA A 205 -7.15 2.68 8.99
N SER A 206 -6.33 2.99 7.98
CA SER A 206 -5.84 4.35 7.73
C SER A 206 -6.98 5.35 7.47
N ASN A 207 -7.90 5.00 6.58
CA ASN A 207 -9.07 5.84 6.29
C ASN A 207 -9.94 6.11 7.53
N MET A 208 -10.08 5.13 8.43
CA MET A 208 -10.80 5.30 9.68
C MET A 208 -10.01 6.16 10.68
N LYS A 209 -8.71 5.90 10.84
CA LYS A 209 -7.84 6.60 11.81
C LYS A 209 -7.70 8.09 11.48
N LEU A 210 -7.57 8.43 10.20
CA LEU A 210 -7.46 9.82 9.72
C LEU A 210 -8.81 10.50 9.46
N ALA A 211 -9.92 9.79 9.70
CA ALA A 211 -11.27 10.22 9.38
C ALA A 211 -11.46 10.63 7.90
N SER A 212 -10.70 10.01 6.99
CA SER A 212 -10.78 10.22 5.54
C SER A 212 -12.16 9.82 5.01
N GLY A 213 -12.74 8.73 5.52
CA GLY A 213 -14.13 8.33 5.26
C GLY A 213 -14.31 6.83 5.09
N MET A 214 -15.46 6.43 4.54
CA MET A 214 -15.79 5.02 4.24
C MET A 214 -15.82 4.82 2.72
N ALA A 215 -14.85 4.09 2.18
CA ALA A 215 -14.80 3.83 0.75
C ALA A 215 -15.98 2.93 0.31
N PRO A 216 -16.61 3.19 -0.86
CA PRO A 216 -17.76 2.44 -1.36
C PRO A 216 -17.31 1.12 -2.02
N VAL A 217 -16.69 0.23 -1.23
CA VAL A 217 -16.05 -1.02 -1.71
C VAL A 217 -17.08 -1.96 -2.36
N ALA A 218 -18.30 -2.01 -1.85
CA ALA A 218 -19.35 -2.85 -2.41
C ALA A 218 -19.73 -2.38 -3.82
N GLU A 219 -19.88 -1.08 -4.01
CA GLU A 219 -20.22 -0.42 -5.26
C GLU A 219 -19.07 -0.50 -6.27
N LEU A 220 -17.83 -0.27 -5.83
CA LEU A 220 -16.62 -0.43 -6.64
C LEU A 220 -16.56 -1.83 -7.25
N ARG A 221 -16.70 -2.86 -6.42
CA ARG A 221 -16.70 -4.26 -6.88
C ARG A 221 -17.90 -4.56 -7.78
N ALA A 222 -19.08 -4.05 -7.47
CA ALA A 222 -20.27 -4.22 -8.31
C ALA A 222 -20.13 -3.56 -9.68
N ALA A 223 -19.38 -2.45 -9.77
CA ALA A 223 -19.05 -1.77 -11.02
C ALA A 223 -17.95 -2.48 -11.84
N GLY A 224 -17.31 -3.52 -11.28
CA GLY A 224 -16.23 -4.26 -11.94
C GLY A 224 -14.84 -3.66 -11.73
N VAL A 225 -14.67 -2.73 -10.78
CA VAL A 225 -13.36 -2.18 -10.43
C VAL A 225 -12.54 -3.26 -9.69
N PRO A 226 -11.28 -3.52 -10.06
CA PRO A 226 -10.40 -4.37 -9.27
C PRO A 226 -10.12 -3.69 -7.92
N VAL A 227 -10.38 -4.39 -6.81
CA VAL A 227 -10.11 -3.86 -5.46
C VAL A 227 -9.09 -4.75 -4.76
N ALA A 228 -8.07 -4.11 -4.20
CA ALA A 228 -7.05 -4.71 -3.34
C ALA A 228 -7.15 -4.11 -1.92
N LEU A 229 -6.41 -4.67 -0.97
CA LEU A 229 -6.24 -4.09 0.36
C LEU A 229 -4.79 -3.58 0.54
N GLY A 230 -4.63 -2.54 1.34
CA GLY A 230 -3.32 -2.05 1.80
C GLY A 230 -3.43 -1.56 3.24
N THR A 231 -2.31 -1.59 3.97
CA THR A 231 -2.26 -1.11 5.36
C THR A 231 -2.04 0.40 5.44
N ASP A 232 -1.58 1.01 4.36
CA ASP A 232 -0.86 2.29 4.40
C ASP A 232 0.39 2.18 5.32
N GLY A 233 1.00 3.30 5.72
CA GLY A 233 2.14 3.31 6.63
C GLY A 233 1.75 3.15 8.10
N ALA A 234 2.67 2.61 8.90
CA ALA A 234 2.48 2.44 10.35
C ALA A 234 2.33 3.75 11.15
N GLY A 235 2.46 4.93 10.52
CA GLY A 235 2.15 6.22 11.15
C GLY A 235 0.64 6.53 11.17
N SER A 236 -0.12 5.96 10.24
CA SER A 236 -1.56 6.19 10.05
C SER A 236 -2.40 4.93 10.23
N ASN A 237 -1.84 3.82 10.72
CA ASN A 237 -2.55 2.55 10.92
C ASN A 237 -2.83 2.17 12.40
N ASN A 238 -1.91 1.59 13.19
CA ASN A 238 -0.44 1.67 13.15
C ASN A 238 0.27 0.30 13.13
N ASP A 239 -0.34 -0.75 12.56
CA ASP A 239 0.31 -2.03 12.25
C ASP A 239 0.34 -2.38 10.76
N LEU A 240 1.00 -3.48 10.41
CA LEU A 240 1.10 -4.00 9.04
C LEU A 240 0.45 -5.40 8.93
N ASP A 241 -0.63 -5.65 9.67
CA ASP A 241 -1.36 -6.91 9.68
C ASP A 241 -2.53 -6.93 8.69
N MET A 242 -2.38 -7.64 7.57
CA MET A 242 -3.43 -7.78 6.56
C MET A 242 -4.68 -8.52 7.06
N PHE A 243 -4.60 -9.27 8.17
CA PHE A 243 -5.80 -9.88 8.78
C PHE A 243 -6.70 -8.85 9.45
N ASP A 244 -6.11 -7.83 10.06
CA ASP A 244 -6.86 -6.73 10.64
C ASP A 244 -7.43 -5.83 9.52
N GLU A 245 -6.68 -5.59 8.43
CA GLU A 245 -7.21 -4.92 7.23
C GLU A 245 -8.40 -5.66 6.60
N MET A 246 -8.34 -6.99 6.49
CA MET A 246 -9.47 -7.78 5.98
C MET A 246 -10.72 -7.62 6.85
N ARG A 247 -10.54 -7.62 8.16
CA ARG A 247 -11.63 -7.44 9.12
C ARG A 247 -12.23 -6.05 8.99
N ASP A 248 -11.40 -5.03 8.96
CA ASP A 248 -11.83 -3.65 8.89
C ASP A 248 -12.53 -3.35 7.56
N ALA A 249 -11.97 -3.79 6.42
CA ALA A 249 -12.62 -3.69 5.11
C ALA A 249 -14.02 -4.34 5.11
N ALA A 250 -14.14 -5.53 5.70
CA ALA A 250 -15.41 -6.24 5.75
C ALA A 250 -16.44 -5.53 6.63
N MET A 251 -16.03 -4.98 7.76
CA MET A 251 -16.94 -4.38 8.75
C MET A 251 -17.33 -2.96 8.35
N VAL A 252 -16.37 -2.13 7.95
CA VAL A 252 -16.64 -0.77 7.47
C VAL A 252 -17.42 -0.79 6.15
N GLY A 253 -17.14 -1.75 5.27
CA GLY A 253 -17.88 -1.91 4.00
C GLY A 253 -19.37 -2.23 4.20
N LYS A 254 -19.73 -2.95 5.27
CA LYS A 254 -21.14 -3.19 5.63
C LYS A 254 -21.84 -1.94 6.13
N LEU A 255 -21.13 -1.12 6.92
CA LEU A 255 -21.66 0.16 7.39
C LEU A 255 -21.85 1.13 6.22
N ALA A 256 -20.86 1.22 5.33
CA ALA A 256 -20.89 2.08 4.15
C ALA A 256 -22.07 1.77 3.23
N ALA A 257 -22.34 0.47 3.00
CA ALA A 257 -23.44 0.01 2.15
C ALA A 257 -24.80 -0.05 2.87
N GLU A 258 -24.85 0.22 4.17
CA GLU A 258 -26.02 -0.02 5.03
C GLU A 258 -26.61 -1.45 4.88
N ASP A 259 -25.75 -2.43 4.62
CA ASP A 259 -26.12 -3.82 4.33
C ASP A 259 -25.13 -4.79 4.98
N ALA A 260 -25.63 -5.59 5.93
CA ALA A 260 -24.83 -6.58 6.64
C ALA A 260 -24.31 -7.72 5.74
N SER A 261 -24.86 -7.89 4.53
CA SER A 261 -24.40 -8.86 3.54
C SER A 261 -23.31 -8.32 2.61
N ALA A 262 -23.07 -7.01 2.62
CA ALA A 262 -22.05 -6.38 1.79
C ALA A 262 -20.64 -6.79 2.21
N VAL A 263 -19.73 -6.80 1.23
CA VAL A 263 -18.31 -7.13 1.39
C VAL A 263 -18.12 -8.43 2.24
N PRO A 264 -18.61 -9.59 1.75
CA PRO A 264 -18.57 -10.85 2.49
C PRO A 264 -17.13 -11.36 2.66
N ALA A 265 -16.92 -12.34 3.54
CA ALA A 265 -15.59 -12.89 3.85
C ALA A 265 -14.79 -13.31 2.60
N GLY A 266 -15.43 -14.01 1.66
CA GLY A 266 -14.77 -14.41 0.42
C GLY A 266 -14.28 -13.22 -0.42
N ALA A 267 -15.02 -12.10 -0.40
CA ALA A 267 -14.61 -10.89 -1.10
C ALA A 267 -13.38 -10.24 -0.46
N VAL A 268 -13.31 -10.13 0.87
CA VAL A 268 -12.12 -9.54 1.51
C VAL A 268 -10.87 -10.41 1.37
N VAL A 269 -11.03 -11.74 1.42
CA VAL A 269 -9.92 -12.67 1.16
C VAL A 269 -9.43 -12.53 -0.29
N GLU A 270 -10.34 -12.40 -1.25
CA GLU A 270 -9.99 -12.13 -2.65
C GLU A 270 -9.23 -10.82 -2.80
N MET A 271 -9.71 -9.72 -2.18
CA MET A 271 -9.03 -8.42 -2.23
C MET A 271 -7.61 -8.48 -1.64
N ALA A 272 -7.43 -9.18 -0.52
CA ALA A 272 -6.13 -9.36 0.14
C ALA A 272 -5.17 -10.30 -0.62
N THR A 273 -5.65 -11.08 -1.58
CA THR A 273 -4.85 -12.08 -2.31
C THR A 273 -4.83 -11.84 -3.81
N ALA A 274 -5.82 -12.36 -4.54
CA ALA A 274 -5.92 -12.23 -5.99
C ALA A 274 -6.03 -10.75 -6.43
N GLY A 275 -6.81 -9.94 -5.72
CA GLY A 275 -6.96 -8.51 -5.99
C GLY A 275 -5.64 -7.75 -5.84
N GLY A 276 -4.92 -8.00 -4.74
CA GLY A 276 -3.55 -7.50 -4.53
C GLY A 276 -2.58 -7.97 -5.62
N ALA A 277 -2.63 -9.24 -6.02
CA ALA A 277 -1.78 -9.77 -7.10
C ALA A 277 -2.08 -9.08 -8.45
N THR A 278 -3.35 -8.81 -8.76
CA THR A 278 -3.75 -8.03 -9.94
C THR A 278 -3.22 -6.59 -9.86
N ALA A 279 -3.35 -5.91 -8.71
CA ALA A 279 -2.84 -4.56 -8.51
C ALA A 279 -1.30 -4.47 -8.68
N LEU A 280 -0.58 -5.47 -8.17
CA LEU A 280 0.86 -5.55 -8.28
C LEU A 280 1.35 -6.10 -9.63
N GLY A 281 0.46 -6.66 -10.45
CA GLY A 281 0.81 -7.28 -11.74
C GLY A 281 1.69 -8.53 -11.62
N ILE A 282 1.43 -9.37 -10.61
CA ILE A 282 2.25 -10.55 -10.27
C ILE A 282 1.45 -11.85 -10.39
N ASP A 283 2.13 -12.96 -10.69
CA ASP A 283 1.49 -14.28 -10.83
C ASP A 283 1.29 -15.00 -9.48
N SER A 284 0.65 -14.30 -8.52
CA SER A 284 0.41 -14.76 -7.15
C SER A 284 -1.09 -14.68 -6.80
N GLY A 285 -1.44 -14.76 -5.51
CA GLY A 285 -2.83 -14.61 -5.03
C GLY A 285 -3.74 -15.82 -5.26
N ARG A 286 -3.19 -16.94 -5.78
CA ARG A 286 -3.91 -18.21 -5.96
C ARG A 286 -3.00 -19.40 -5.78
N ILE A 287 -3.57 -20.54 -5.38
CA ILE A 287 -2.85 -21.82 -5.27
C ILE A 287 -3.20 -22.66 -6.50
N ALA A 288 -2.37 -22.58 -7.54
CA ALA A 288 -2.55 -23.32 -8.79
C ALA A 288 -1.20 -23.67 -9.42
N PRO A 289 -1.10 -24.80 -10.18
CA PRO A 289 0.11 -25.11 -10.94
C PRO A 289 0.53 -23.96 -11.85
N GLY A 290 1.81 -23.58 -11.80
CA GLY A 290 2.38 -22.48 -12.59
C GLY A 290 2.41 -21.14 -11.88
N ALA A 291 1.58 -20.92 -10.85
CA ALA A 291 1.63 -19.69 -10.04
C ALA A 291 2.86 -19.69 -9.11
N ASN A 292 3.26 -18.50 -8.67
CA ASN A 292 4.31 -18.32 -7.67
C ASN A 292 3.97 -19.04 -6.37
N ALA A 293 4.97 -19.65 -5.73
CA ALA A 293 4.81 -20.32 -4.44
C ALA A 293 4.86 -19.32 -3.26
N ASP A 294 3.90 -18.40 -3.26
CA ASP A 294 3.68 -17.36 -2.25
C ASP A 294 2.55 -17.82 -1.31
N LEU A 295 2.88 -18.21 -0.07
CA LEU A 295 1.98 -18.89 0.86
C LEU A 295 2.11 -18.36 2.29
N ALA A 296 0.98 -18.12 2.94
CA ALA A 296 0.84 -18.03 4.39
C ALA A 296 0.18 -19.32 4.92
N VAL A 297 0.80 -19.97 5.91
CA VAL A 297 0.27 -21.18 6.53
C VAL A 297 -0.19 -20.87 7.93
N LEU A 298 -1.49 -20.99 8.19
CA LEU A 298 -2.09 -20.68 9.49
C LEU A 298 -2.17 -21.92 10.39
N ASP A 299 -1.93 -21.70 11.68
CA ASP A 299 -2.20 -22.63 12.75
C ASP A 299 -3.62 -22.41 13.28
N LEU A 300 -4.46 -23.45 13.20
CA LEU A 300 -5.88 -23.36 13.54
C LEU A 300 -6.20 -23.88 14.95
N ASP A 301 -5.20 -24.19 15.76
CA ASP A 301 -5.37 -24.81 17.08
C ASP A 301 -5.57 -23.78 18.21
N ALA A 302 -5.70 -22.50 17.88
CA ALA A 302 -6.03 -21.45 18.83
C ALA A 302 -7.52 -21.46 19.25
N VAL A 303 -7.79 -21.04 20.49
CA VAL A 303 -9.14 -21.05 21.08
C VAL A 303 -10.12 -20.18 20.27
N HIS A 304 -9.69 -19.02 19.76
CA HIS A 304 -10.54 -18.11 18.99
C HIS A 304 -10.87 -18.61 17.58
N LEU A 305 -10.24 -19.70 17.12
CA LEU A 305 -10.48 -20.33 15.81
C LEU A 305 -11.34 -21.60 15.91
N THR A 306 -11.98 -21.83 17.05
CA THR A 306 -12.82 -23.01 17.31
C THR A 306 -14.26 -22.59 17.64
N PRO A 307 -15.30 -23.23 17.05
CA PRO A 307 -15.26 -24.33 16.07
C PRO A 307 -15.02 -23.87 14.63
N ARG A 308 -14.61 -24.80 13.74
CA ARG A 308 -14.26 -24.54 12.34
C ARG A 308 -15.47 -24.69 11.40
N HIS A 309 -16.45 -23.80 11.51
CA HIS A 309 -17.65 -23.85 10.65
C HIS A 309 -17.37 -23.41 9.21
N ASP A 310 -16.64 -22.31 9.05
CA ASP A 310 -16.24 -21.77 7.75
C ASP A 310 -14.87 -21.12 7.91
N LEU A 311 -13.85 -21.71 7.28
CA LEU A 311 -12.47 -21.24 7.38
C LEU A 311 -12.23 -19.95 6.57
N VAL A 312 -13.00 -19.70 5.51
CA VAL A 312 -12.92 -18.42 4.77
C VAL A 312 -13.46 -17.30 5.63
N SER A 313 -14.58 -17.56 6.33
CA SER A 313 -15.10 -16.64 7.35
C SER A 313 -14.07 -16.40 8.47
N HIS A 314 -13.31 -17.42 8.88
CA HIS A 314 -12.29 -17.23 9.90
C HIS A 314 -11.18 -16.30 9.43
N LEU A 315 -10.70 -16.40 8.18
CA LEU A 315 -9.68 -15.50 7.63
C LEU A 315 -10.10 -14.03 7.76
N ALA A 316 -11.36 -13.72 7.48
CA ALA A 316 -11.87 -12.35 7.51
C ALA A 316 -12.22 -11.82 8.92
N TYR A 317 -12.72 -12.68 9.81
CA TYR A 317 -13.38 -12.21 11.04
C TYR A 317 -12.80 -12.74 12.35
N ALA A 318 -11.91 -13.74 12.31
CA ALA A 318 -11.43 -14.41 13.51
C ALA A 318 -9.90 -14.47 13.60
N ALA A 319 -9.25 -14.88 12.50
CA ALA A 319 -7.80 -15.00 12.40
C ALA A 319 -7.11 -13.65 12.60
N ARG A 320 -5.83 -13.74 12.99
CA ARG A 320 -4.89 -12.64 13.20
C ARG A 320 -3.55 -13.04 12.61
N GLY A 321 -2.67 -12.09 12.31
CA GLY A 321 -1.32 -12.36 11.82
C GLY A 321 -0.52 -13.29 12.73
N SER A 322 -0.73 -13.23 14.05
CA SER A 322 -0.08 -14.14 15.02
C SER A 322 -0.42 -15.62 14.85
N ASP A 323 -1.52 -15.93 14.15
CA ASP A 323 -1.92 -17.30 13.82
C ASP A 323 -1.10 -17.89 12.67
N VAL A 324 -0.36 -17.06 11.92
CA VAL A 324 0.55 -17.53 10.86
C VAL A 324 1.72 -18.29 11.48
N ARG A 325 1.93 -19.51 10.98
CA ARG A 325 3.00 -20.42 11.41
C ARG A 325 4.18 -20.43 10.45
N HIS A 326 3.90 -20.36 9.16
CA HIS A 326 4.91 -20.31 8.11
C HIS A 326 4.56 -19.26 7.06
N THR A 327 5.59 -18.58 6.57
CA THR A 327 5.49 -17.65 5.44
C THR A 327 6.49 -18.09 4.40
N VAL A 328 6.02 -18.28 3.18
CA VAL A 328 6.79 -18.74 2.03
C VAL A 328 6.63 -17.72 0.92
N CYS A 329 7.72 -17.21 0.37
CA CYS A 329 7.70 -16.35 -0.80
C CYS A 329 8.57 -16.99 -1.87
N ASP A 330 8.05 -17.15 -3.08
CA ASP A 330 8.77 -17.70 -4.22
C ASP A 330 9.39 -19.08 -3.93
N GLY A 331 8.70 -19.89 -3.10
CA GLY A 331 9.17 -21.20 -2.65
C GLY A 331 10.22 -21.17 -1.53
N GLN A 332 10.73 -19.99 -1.14
CA GLN A 332 11.64 -19.81 -0.02
C GLN A 332 10.85 -19.65 1.29
N VAL A 333 11.18 -20.44 2.30
CA VAL A 333 10.57 -20.32 3.64
C VAL A 333 11.21 -19.15 4.38
N LEU A 334 10.49 -18.04 4.51
CA LEU A 334 10.92 -16.81 5.22
C LEU A 334 10.63 -16.86 6.72
N MET A 335 9.60 -17.62 7.11
CA MET A 335 9.29 -17.92 8.51
C MET A 335 8.96 -19.41 8.66
N ARG A 336 9.54 -20.06 9.67
CA ARG A 336 9.27 -21.45 10.02
C ARG A 336 8.90 -21.59 11.49
N ASP A 337 7.73 -22.15 11.77
CA ASP A 337 7.26 -22.38 13.14
C ASP A 337 7.31 -21.09 13.98
N ARG A 338 6.91 -19.96 13.36
CA ARG A 338 6.93 -18.60 13.92
C ARG A 338 8.32 -18.00 14.18
N GLU A 339 9.38 -18.61 13.66
CA GLU A 339 10.75 -18.09 13.69
C GLU A 339 11.16 -17.57 12.29
N LEU A 340 11.61 -16.32 12.19
CA LEU A 340 12.12 -15.74 10.95
C LEU A 340 13.43 -16.41 10.53
N THR A 341 13.63 -16.63 9.23
CA THR A 341 14.81 -17.34 8.70
C THR A 341 15.80 -16.42 7.98
N THR A 342 15.37 -15.21 7.61
CA THR A 342 16.17 -14.26 6.81
C THR A 342 16.48 -12.96 7.56
N ILE A 343 15.84 -12.70 8.70
CA ILE A 343 15.98 -11.46 9.47
C ILE A 343 16.29 -11.78 10.93
N ASP A 344 17.30 -11.13 11.50
CA ASP A 344 17.52 -11.08 12.95
C ASP A 344 16.57 -10.05 13.57
N GLU A 345 15.40 -10.52 13.99
CA GLU A 345 14.35 -9.67 14.53
C GLU A 345 14.79 -8.89 15.77
N ALA A 346 15.58 -9.50 16.65
CA ALA A 346 16.02 -8.85 17.87
C ALA A 346 16.93 -7.66 17.54
N ALA A 347 17.89 -7.86 16.62
CA ALA A 347 18.80 -6.81 16.18
C ALA A 347 18.09 -5.70 15.38
N VAL A 348 17.09 -6.05 14.56
CA VAL A 348 16.27 -5.05 13.85
C VAL A 348 15.47 -4.20 14.83
N ARG A 349 14.82 -4.83 15.82
CA ARG A 349 14.05 -4.11 16.85
C ARG A 349 14.91 -3.20 17.70
N GLU A 350 16.12 -3.62 18.08
CA GLU A 350 17.06 -2.77 18.83
C GLU A 350 17.44 -1.53 18.02
N ARG A 351 17.93 -1.72 16.78
CA ARG A 351 18.32 -0.62 15.89
C ARG A 351 17.16 0.33 15.58
N ALA A 352 15.95 -0.20 15.37
CA ALA A 352 14.78 0.62 15.11
C ALA A 352 14.42 1.52 16.31
N ASN A 353 14.52 1.01 17.53
CA ASN A 353 14.31 1.83 18.74
C ASN A 353 15.39 2.91 18.88
N GLU A 354 16.64 2.60 18.56
CA GLU A 354 17.73 3.58 18.60
C GLU A 354 17.51 4.70 17.59
N ARG A 355 17.19 4.35 16.33
CA ARG A 355 16.92 5.33 15.26
C ARG A 355 15.69 6.17 15.54
N ALA A 356 14.58 5.55 15.95
CA ALA A 356 13.37 6.29 16.27
C ALA A 356 13.61 7.32 17.39
N ARG A 357 14.32 6.96 18.47
CA ARG A 357 14.68 7.94 19.50
C ARG A 357 15.52 9.09 18.95
N ALA A 358 16.52 8.80 18.13
CA ALA A 358 17.37 9.83 17.54
C ALA A 358 16.63 10.79 16.60
N LEU A 359 15.53 10.34 15.96
CA LEU A 359 14.71 11.15 15.05
C LEU A 359 13.68 12.01 15.79
N PHE A 360 13.14 11.53 16.91
CA PHE A 360 12.02 12.17 17.61
C PHE A 360 12.39 12.89 18.91
N ASP A 361 13.57 12.62 19.50
CA ASP A 361 14.12 13.33 20.67
C ASP A 361 15.02 14.51 20.27
#